data_AF-A0A519ZL41-F1
#
_entry.id   AF-A0A519ZL41-F1
#
_cell.length_a   1.000
_cell.length_b   1.000
_cell.length_c   1.000
_cell.angle_alpha   90.00
_cell.angle_beta   90.00
_cell.angle_gamma   90.00
#
_symmetry.space_group_name_H-M   'P 1'
#
loop_
_entity.id
_entity.type
_entity.pdbx_description
1 polymer ?
#
loop_
_entity_poly.entity_id
_entity_poly.type
_entity_poly.pdbx_seq_one_letter_code
_entity_poly.pdbx_strand_id
1 'polypeptide(L)'
;MRTSDWLLPDGMGVAMACGAIARRPFGRITGSDLFDRLNECMDRAGGLKVFFIGSTPEVLALILDKYAVQYPGVTLVGCHAPPFEREMSEQALDDCLQAVARAAPDVIYVGMTAPRQEVFIDRARELLPAKVAIGIGAVFDYYSGKRSRASGLTRALGLEWLVRLAAEPSRMWRRTLVSAPLFVRDVLWERHAQR
;
A
#
# COMPACT_ATOMS: atom_id res chain seq x y z
N MET A 1 1.70 12.99 1.71
CA MET A 1 2.27 12.33 2.92
C MET A 1 2.12 13.18 4.18
N ARG A 2 2.53 14.45 4.22
CA ARG A 2 2.31 15.32 5.41
C ARG A 2 0.83 15.53 5.75
N THR A 3 -0.01 15.49 4.71
CA THR A 3 -1.46 15.59 4.78
C THR A 3 -2.15 14.29 5.17
N SER A 4 -1.43 13.16 5.22
CA SER A 4 -2.01 11.84 5.50
C SER A 4 -2.50 11.75 6.95
N ASP A 5 -3.71 11.24 7.15
CA ASP A 5 -4.30 11.06 8.49
C ASP A 5 -3.58 9.97 9.28
N TRP A 6 -3.10 8.92 8.59
CA TRP A 6 -2.34 7.82 9.16
C TRP A 6 -1.13 7.49 8.29
N LEU A 7 0.03 7.34 8.95
CA LEU A 7 1.25 6.83 8.35
C LEU A 7 1.68 5.58 9.12
N LEU A 8 1.65 4.44 8.43
CA LEU A 8 1.96 3.15 9.04
C LEU A 8 3.43 2.77 8.79
N PRO A 9 4.08 2.10 9.76
CA PRO A 9 5.47 1.65 9.64
C PRO A 9 5.56 0.42 8.73
N ASP A 10 5.50 0.64 7.42
CA ASP A 10 5.70 -0.41 6.43
C ASP A 10 7.19 -0.67 6.20
N GLY A 11 7.62 -1.88 6.57
CA GLY A 11 9.01 -2.32 6.49
C GLY A 11 9.77 -2.23 7.82
N MET A 12 10.75 -3.13 7.97
CA MET A 12 11.51 -3.27 9.22
C MET A 12 12.36 -2.03 9.53
N GLY A 13 12.96 -1.40 8.52
CA GLY A 13 13.77 -0.19 8.70
C GLY A 13 12.97 0.96 9.32
N VAL A 14 11.76 1.20 8.83
CA VAL A 14 10.87 2.25 9.36
C VAL A 14 10.39 1.90 10.76
N ALA A 15 9.98 0.65 11.00
CA ALA A 15 9.57 0.21 12.34
C ALA A 15 10.70 0.37 13.39
N MET A 16 11.93 0.00 13.04
CA MET A 16 13.10 0.20 13.90
C MET A 16 13.38 1.69 14.15
N ALA A 17 13.27 2.54 13.12
CA ALA A 17 13.46 3.98 13.26
C ALA A 17 12.41 4.60 14.19
N CYS A 18 11.13 4.26 14.00
CA CYS A 18 10.05 4.67 14.89
C CYS A 18 10.33 4.24 16.33
N GLY A 19 10.78 3.00 16.53
CA GLY A 19 11.08 2.50 17.87
C GLY A 19 12.31 3.16 18.52
N ALA A 20 13.32 3.49 17.74
CA ALA A 20 14.52 4.19 18.20
C ALA A 20 14.21 5.63 18.64
N ILE A 21 13.40 6.35 17.87
CA ILE A 21 12.95 7.73 18.17
C ILE A 21 11.99 7.71 19.37
N ALA A 22 10.96 6.87 19.34
CA ALA A 22 9.95 6.78 20.40
C ALA A 22 10.43 6.05 21.68
N ARG A 23 11.65 5.49 21.68
CA ARG A 23 12.26 4.73 22.79
C ARG A 23 11.41 3.56 23.30
N ARG A 24 10.64 2.93 22.41
CA ARG A 24 9.81 1.75 22.69
C ARG A 24 9.72 0.87 21.45
N PRO A 25 9.54 -0.46 21.57
CA PRO A 25 9.37 -1.31 20.40
C PRO A 25 8.16 -0.86 19.59
N PHE A 26 8.32 -0.84 18.26
CA PHE A 26 7.26 -0.48 17.33
C PHE A 26 7.02 -1.63 16.34
N GLY A 27 5.76 -2.04 16.20
CA GLY A 27 5.39 -3.14 15.33
C GLY A 27 5.49 -2.76 13.85
N ARG A 28 5.92 -3.69 13.00
CA ARG A 28 5.87 -3.54 11.55
C ARG A 28 4.47 -3.87 11.05
N ILE A 29 3.88 -2.98 10.26
CA ILE A 29 2.55 -3.17 9.66
C ILE A 29 2.71 -3.09 8.15
N THR A 30 2.58 -4.22 7.45
CA THR A 30 2.67 -4.21 5.98
C THR A 30 1.35 -3.91 5.32
N GLY A 31 1.40 -3.40 4.08
CA GLY A 31 0.19 -3.17 3.29
C GLY A 31 -0.68 -4.43 3.15
N SER A 32 -0.10 -5.62 3.00
CA SER A 32 -0.89 -6.86 2.90
C SER A 32 -1.53 -7.23 4.24
N ASP A 33 -0.80 -7.09 5.35
CA ASP A 33 -1.36 -7.46 6.66
C ASP A 33 -2.49 -6.49 7.04
N LEU A 34 -2.36 -5.21 6.68
CA LEU A 34 -3.43 -4.22 6.78
C LEU A 34 -4.63 -4.60 5.91
N PHE A 35 -4.39 -4.94 4.64
CA PHE A 35 -5.44 -5.33 3.70
C PHE A 35 -6.22 -6.54 4.23
N ASP A 36 -5.53 -7.60 4.64
CA ASP A 36 -6.19 -8.82 5.15
C ASP A 36 -7.01 -8.51 6.41
N ARG A 37 -6.42 -7.84 7.40
CA ARG A 37 -7.11 -7.52 8.67
C ARG A 37 -8.29 -6.56 8.49
N LEU A 38 -8.15 -5.55 7.64
CA LEU A 38 -9.22 -4.59 7.40
C LEU A 38 -10.39 -5.27 6.69
N ASN A 39 -10.12 -6.10 5.67
CA ASN A 39 -11.16 -6.84 4.98
C ASN A 39 -11.84 -7.87 5.89
N GLU A 40 -11.10 -8.60 6.75
CA GLU A 40 -11.70 -9.47 7.78
C GLU A 40 -12.66 -8.72 8.71
N CYS A 41 -12.30 -7.50 9.12
CA CYS A 41 -13.15 -6.67 9.96
C CYS A 41 -14.39 -6.16 9.21
N MET A 42 -14.22 -5.70 7.97
CA MET A 42 -15.31 -5.22 7.12
C MET A 42 -16.29 -6.33 6.76
N ASP A 43 -15.78 -7.54 6.49
CA ASP A 43 -16.57 -8.72 6.19
C ASP A 43 -17.49 -9.11 7.36
N ARG A 44 -16.94 -9.11 8.58
CA ARG A 44 -17.74 -9.36 9.80
C ARG A 44 -18.77 -8.27 10.07
N ALA A 45 -18.45 -7.01 9.76
CA ALA A 45 -19.38 -5.90 9.95
C ALA A 45 -20.52 -5.91 8.91
N GLY A 46 -20.20 -6.31 7.69
CA GLY A 46 -21.13 -6.38 6.56
C GLY A 46 -21.49 -5.01 5.97
N GLY A 47 -21.94 -5.02 4.72
CA GLY A 47 -22.61 -3.87 4.08
C GLY A 47 -21.68 -2.73 3.62
N LEU A 48 -20.36 -2.90 3.73
CA LEU A 48 -19.40 -1.91 3.23
C LEU A 48 -19.08 -2.14 1.75
N LYS A 49 -18.93 -1.04 1.02
CA LYS A 49 -18.57 -1.03 -0.39
C LYS A 49 -17.09 -0.73 -0.59
N VAL A 50 -16.39 -1.59 -1.33
CA VAL A 50 -14.96 -1.47 -1.61
C VAL A 50 -14.73 -1.20 -3.10
N PHE A 51 -13.74 -0.37 -3.42
CA PHE A 51 -13.28 -0.12 -4.78
C PHE A 51 -11.76 -0.26 -4.89
N PHE A 52 -11.28 -0.84 -5.99
CA PHE A 52 -9.84 -1.05 -6.24
C PHE A 52 -9.31 -0.12 -7.34
N ILE A 53 -8.18 0.54 -7.09
CA ILE A 53 -7.50 1.41 -8.06
C ILE A 53 -6.06 0.96 -8.20
N GLY A 54 -5.59 0.71 -9.42
CA GLY A 54 -4.20 0.35 -9.69
C GLY A 54 -4.02 -1.03 -10.31
N SER A 55 -2.78 -1.52 -10.27
CA SER A 55 -2.34 -2.73 -10.98
C SER A 55 -2.75 -2.76 -12.47
N THR A 56 -2.91 -3.95 -13.05
CA THR A 56 -3.33 -4.15 -14.45
C THR A 56 -4.72 -4.77 -14.52
N PRO A 57 -5.47 -4.61 -15.64
CA PRO A 57 -6.79 -5.23 -15.80
C PRO A 57 -6.80 -6.74 -15.54
N GLU A 58 -5.74 -7.45 -15.93
CA GLU A 58 -5.61 -8.90 -15.72
C GLU A 58 -5.45 -9.24 -14.24
N VAL A 59 -4.68 -8.44 -13.48
CA VAL A 59 -4.55 -8.63 -12.03
C VAL A 59 -5.86 -8.30 -11.34
N LEU A 60 -6.53 -7.22 -11.74
CA LEU A 60 -7.82 -6.84 -11.19
C LEU A 60 -8.86 -7.95 -11.39
N ALA A 61 -8.96 -8.51 -12.60
CA ALA A 61 -9.86 -9.63 -12.88
C ALA A 61 -9.63 -10.83 -11.95
N LEU A 62 -8.37 -11.22 -11.73
CA LEU A 62 -8.02 -12.32 -10.82
C LEU A 62 -8.41 -12.04 -9.36
N ILE A 63 -8.27 -10.80 -8.90
CA ILE A 63 -8.61 -10.47 -7.52
C ILE A 63 -10.11 -10.29 -7.31
N LEU A 64 -10.89 -9.92 -8.34
CA LEU A 64 -12.35 -9.78 -8.24
C LEU A 64 -12.99 -11.10 -7.76
N ASP A 65 -12.71 -12.20 -8.47
CA ASP A 65 -13.28 -13.52 -8.16
C ASP A 65 -12.83 -14.00 -6.78
N LYS A 66 -11.53 -13.88 -6.49
CA LYS A 66 -10.96 -14.30 -5.22
C LYS A 66 -11.53 -13.51 -4.05
N TYR A 67 -11.71 -12.20 -4.21
CA TYR A 67 -12.19 -11.31 -3.17
C TYR A 67 -13.67 -11.58 -2.84
N ALA A 68 -14.51 -11.81 -3.84
CA ALA A 68 -15.92 -12.14 -3.63
C ALA A 68 -16.11 -13.44 -2.84
N VAL A 69 -15.24 -14.44 -3.05
CA VAL A 69 -15.27 -15.71 -2.30
C VAL A 69 -14.71 -15.54 -0.89
N GLN A 70 -13.63 -14.76 -0.72
CA GLN A 70 -12.93 -14.62 0.55
C GLN A 70 -13.63 -13.69 1.54
N TYR A 71 -14.33 -12.66 1.05
CA TYR A 71 -14.98 -11.63 1.87
C TYR A 71 -16.43 -11.38 1.41
N PRO A 72 -17.35 -12.35 1.57
CA PRO A 72 -18.73 -12.27 1.05
C PRO A 72 -19.60 -11.18 1.70
N GLY A 73 -19.25 -10.71 2.90
CA GLY A 73 -19.90 -9.60 3.59
C GLY A 73 -19.51 -8.22 3.05
N VAL A 74 -18.47 -8.15 2.20
CA VAL A 74 -18.02 -6.91 1.56
C VAL A 74 -18.47 -6.86 0.11
N THR A 75 -19.07 -5.74 -0.29
CA THR A 75 -19.48 -5.53 -1.68
C THR A 75 -18.37 -4.85 -2.46
N LEU A 76 -17.74 -5.57 -3.38
CA LEU A 76 -16.80 -4.99 -4.33
C LEU A 76 -17.57 -4.27 -5.44
N VAL A 77 -17.60 -2.93 -5.39
CA VAL A 77 -18.44 -2.10 -6.28
C VAL A 77 -17.74 -1.66 -7.57
N GLY A 78 -16.46 -1.99 -7.71
CA GLY A 78 -15.74 -1.78 -8.95
C GLY A 78 -14.23 -1.78 -8.79
N CYS A 79 -13.56 -1.67 -9.94
CA CYS A 79 -12.13 -1.51 -10.00
C CYS A 79 -11.73 -0.64 -11.22
N HIS A 80 -10.60 0.04 -11.13
CA HIS A 80 -10.04 0.85 -12.21
C HIS A 80 -8.52 0.66 -12.29
N ALA A 81 -8.02 0.24 -13.45
CA ALA A 81 -6.60 0.16 -13.73
C ALA A 81 -6.15 1.42 -14.50
N PRO A 82 -5.60 2.44 -13.82
CA PRO A 82 -5.10 3.62 -14.51
C PRO A 82 -3.89 3.26 -15.39
N PRO A 83 -3.65 3.98 -16.49
CA PRO A 83 -2.47 3.80 -17.33
C PRO A 83 -1.16 3.82 -16.52
N PHE A 84 -0.17 3.04 -16.98
CA PHE A 84 1.15 3.05 -16.37
C PHE A 84 1.97 4.26 -16.85
N GLU A 85 1.57 5.45 -16.41
CA GLU A 85 2.25 6.71 -16.68
C GLU A 85 3.12 7.14 -15.49
N ARG A 86 4.21 7.86 -15.76
CA ARG A 86 5.10 8.38 -14.70
C ARG A 86 4.36 9.36 -13.80
N GLU A 87 3.60 10.25 -14.43
CA GLU A 87 2.66 11.17 -13.79
C GLU A 87 1.31 10.93 -14.43
N MET A 88 0.27 10.87 -13.62
CA MET A 88 -1.07 10.62 -14.10
C MET A 88 -1.63 11.88 -14.74
N SER A 89 -2.02 11.79 -16.01
CA SER A 89 -2.68 12.88 -16.74
C SER A 89 -4.00 13.29 -16.07
N GLU A 90 -4.45 14.54 -16.32
CA GLU A 90 -5.76 15.02 -15.85
C GLU A 90 -6.91 14.16 -16.38
N GLN A 91 -6.81 13.69 -17.63
CA GLN A 91 -7.82 12.81 -18.20
C GLN A 91 -7.91 11.48 -17.45
N ALA A 92 -6.76 10.85 -17.17
CA ALA A 92 -6.74 9.60 -16.40
C ALA A 92 -7.22 9.80 -14.95
N LEU A 93 -6.97 10.97 -14.36
CA LEU A 93 -7.54 11.33 -13.05
C LEU A 93 -9.06 11.43 -13.13
N ASP A 94 -9.59 12.18 -14.10
CA ASP A 94 -11.04 12.39 -14.25
C ASP A 94 -11.77 11.08 -14.54
N ASP A 95 -11.25 10.26 -15.45
CA ASP A 95 -11.82 8.94 -15.76
C ASP A 95 -11.90 8.05 -14.53
N CYS A 96 -10.85 8.06 -13.70
CA CYS A 96 -10.79 7.32 -12.45
C CYS A 96 -11.79 7.87 -11.43
N LEU A 97 -11.86 9.19 -11.25
CA LEU A 97 -12.79 9.84 -10.33
C LEU A 97 -14.25 9.60 -10.74
N GLN A 98 -14.57 9.65 -12.02
CA GLN A 98 -15.91 9.34 -12.53
C GLN A 98 -16.29 7.88 -12.24
N ALA A 99 -15.36 6.94 -12.44
CA ALA A 99 -15.60 5.53 -12.12
C ALA A 99 -15.87 5.33 -10.61
N VAL A 100 -15.09 5.98 -9.76
CA VAL A 100 -15.26 5.95 -8.30
C VAL A 100 -16.59 6.61 -7.88
N ALA A 101 -16.92 7.77 -8.43
CA ALA A 101 -18.14 8.50 -8.12
C ALA A 101 -19.40 7.68 -8.46
N ARG A 102 -19.40 7.00 -9.61
CA ARG A 102 -20.50 6.10 -10.02
C ARG A 102 -20.65 4.90 -9.08
N ALA A 103 -19.54 4.37 -8.57
CA ALA A 103 -19.55 3.21 -7.66
C ALA A 103 -19.88 3.59 -6.21
N ALA A 104 -19.64 4.84 -5.81
CA ALA A 104 -19.85 5.39 -4.47
C ALA A 104 -19.35 4.45 -3.34
N PRO A 105 -18.05 4.09 -3.32
CA PRO A 105 -17.49 3.18 -2.32
C PRO A 105 -17.34 3.82 -0.95
N ASP A 106 -17.34 3.00 0.10
CA ASP A 106 -16.97 3.40 1.46
C ASP A 106 -15.44 3.41 1.63
N VAL A 107 -14.76 2.44 1.00
CA VAL A 107 -13.31 2.22 1.13
C VAL A 107 -12.67 2.05 -0.23
N ILE A 108 -11.56 2.75 -0.46
CA ILE A 108 -10.77 2.67 -1.69
C ILE A 108 -9.39 2.12 -1.36
N TYR A 109 -8.99 1.06 -2.06
CA TYR A 109 -7.62 0.57 -2.03
C TYR A 109 -6.87 1.00 -3.29
N VAL A 110 -5.69 1.60 -3.10
CA VAL A 110 -4.84 2.11 -4.17
C VAL A 110 -3.56 1.27 -4.24
N GLY A 111 -3.47 0.38 -5.22
CA GLY A 111 -2.33 -0.49 -5.46
C GLY A 111 -1.43 0.01 -6.59
N MET A 112 -0.67 1.08 -6.33
CA MET A 112 0.29 1.65 -7.29
C MET A 112 1.68 1.79 -6.65
N THR A 113 2.73 1.80 -7.46
CA THR A 113 4.10 1.98 -6.94
C THR A 113 4.27 3.38 -6.34
N ALA A 114 4.82 3.47 -5.13
CA ALA A 114 5.18 4.75 -4.53
C ALA A 114 6.15 5.54 -5.45
N PRO A 115 5.99 6.88 -5.57
CA PRO A 115 5.06 7.74 -4.85
C PRO A 115 3.67 7.92 -5.53
N ARG A 116 3.36 7.16 -6.58
CA ARG A 116 2.17 7.41 -7.43
C ARG A 116 0.86 7.30 -6.66
N GLN A 117 0.74 6.32 -5.77
CA GLN A 117 -0.46 6.16 -4.94
C GLN A 117 -0.66 7.35 -4.00
N GLU A 118 0.42 7.87 -3.40
CA GLU A 118 0.34 9.00 -2.47
C GLU A 118 -0.03 10.28 -3.22
N VAL A 119 0.57 10.51 -4.40
CA VAL A 119 0.25 11.66 -5.26
C VAL A 119 -1.20 11.58 -5.75
N PHE A 120 -1.67 10.39 -6.16
CA PHE A 120 -3.06 10.19 -6.56
C PHE A 120 -4.02 10.53 -5.41
N ILE A 121 -3.82 9.94 -4.23
CA ILE A 121 -4.71 10.15 -3.08
C ILE A 121 -4.72 11.63 -2.67
N ASP A 122 -3.56 12.29 -2.68
CA ASP A 122 -3.46 13.71 -2.30
C ASP A 122 -4.20 14.61 -3.30
N ARG A 123 -4.05 14.37 -4.61
CA ARG A 123 -4.77 15.10 -5.67
C ARG A 123 -6.27 14.84 -5.67
N ALA A 124 -6.68 13.61 -5.38
CA ALA A 124 -8.06 13.18 -5.45
C ALA A 124 -8.83 13.41 -4.14
N ARG A 125 -8.15 13.72 -3.03
CA ARG A 125 -8.71 13.75 -1.66
C ARG A 125 -10.07 14.43 -1.55
N GLU A 126 -10.20 15.63 -2.10
CA GLU A 126 -11.43 16.44 -1.97
C GLU A 126 -12.57 15.93 -2.87
N LEU A 127 -12.25 15.09 -3.85
CA LEU A 127 -13.17 14.59 -4.87
C LEU A 127 -13.58 13.13 -4.64
N LEU A 128 -12.86 12.39 -3.77
CA LEU A 128 -13.18 11.01 -3.47
C LEU A 128 -14.42 10.93 -2.54
N PRO A 129 -15.51 10.26 -2.92
CA PRO A 129 -16.71 10.11 -2.10
C PRO A 129 -16.54 9.09 -0.95
N ALA A 130 -15.33 8.53 -0.78
CA ALA A 130 -15.06 7.44 0.16
C ALA A 130 -14.68 7.97 1.55
N LYS A 131 -15.00 7.16 2.57
CA LYS A 131 -14.62 7.45 3.97
C LYS A 131 -13.12 7.28 4.18
N VAL A 132 -12.51 6.33 3.47
CA VAL A 132 -11.07 6.02 3.60
C VAL A 132 -10.49 5.66 2.23
N ALA A 133 -9.31 6.20 1.92
CA ALA A 133 -8.47 5.79 0.79
C ALA A 133 -7.10 5.31 1.31
N ILE A 134 -6.67 4.11 0.90
CA ILE A 134 -5.50 3.43 1.46
C ILE A 134 -4.53 3.05 0.35
N GLY A 135 -3.31 3.59 0.41
CA GLY A 135 -2.20 3.12 -0.42
C GLY A 135 -1.68 1.77 0.08
N ILE A 136 -1.75 0.73 -0.76
CA ILE A 136 -1.35 -0.64 -0.42
C ILE A 136 -0.20 -1.17 -1.29
N GLY A 137 0.29 -0.38 -2.25
CA GLY A 137 1.41 -0.74 -3.10
C GLY A 137 1.15 -2.01 -3.91
N ALA A 138 2.11 -2.93 -3.89
CA ALA A 138 2.07 -4.17 -4.69
C ALA A 138 1.15 -5.27 -4.12
N VAL A 139 0.27 -4.95 -3.16
CA VAL A 139 -0.62 -5.95 -2.52
C VAL A 139 -1.49 -6.67 -3.54
N PHE A 140 -2.00 -6.01 -4.57
CA PHE A 140 -2.79 -6.67 -5.62
C PHE A 140 -1.99 -7.73 -6.39
N ASP A 141 -0.71 -7.51 -6.67
CA ASP A 141 0.15 -8.50 -7.34
C ASP A 141 0.38 -9.74 -6.47
N TYR A 142 0.52 -9.57 -5.15
CA TYR A 142 0.64 -10.68 -4.21
C TYR A 142 -0.68 -11.40 -3.99
N TYR A 143 -1.78 -10.64 -3.86
CA TYR A 143 -3.09 -11.18 -3.59
C TYR A 143 -3.65 -11.98 -4.78
N SER A 144 -3.41 -11.54 -6.02
CA SER A 144 -3.73 -12.30 -7.23
C SER A 144 -2.92 -13.58 -7.42
N GLY A 145 -1.81 -13.74 -6.68
CA GLY A 145 -0.87 -14.85 -6.86
C GLY A 145 0.10 -14.67 -8.04
N LYS A 146 0.01 -13.56 -8.80
CA LYS A 146 0.95 -13.25 -9.90
C LYS A 146 2.38 -13.07 -9.42
N ARG A 147 2.57 -12.54 -8.20
CA ARG A 147 3.87 -12.51 -7.52
C ARG A 147 3.82 -13.35 -6.26
N SER A 148 4.78 -14.27 -6.11
CA SER A 148 4.97 -14.98 -4.85
C SER A 148 5.54 -14.04 -3.78
N ARG A 149 4.97 -14.10 -2.58
CA ARG A 149 5.46 -13.34 -1.42
C ARG A 149 6.68 -14.08 -0.83
N ALA A 150 7.63 -13.33 -0.27
CA ALA A 150 8.76 -13.96 0.42
C ALA A 150 8.25 -14.88 1.56
N SER A 151 8.92 -16.01 1.78
CA SER A 151 8.48 -17.04 2.73
C SER A 151 8.27 -16.47 4.14
N GLY A 152 7.36 -17.07 4.91
CA GLY A 152 7.03 -16.60 6.27
C GLY A 152 8.25 -16.41 7.17
N LEU A 153 9.23 -17.32 7.08
CA LEU A 153 10.49 -17.24 7.82
C LEU A 153 11.33 -16.01 7.44
N THR A 154 11.48 -15.71 6.14
CA THR A 154 12.23 -14.53 5.69
C THR A 154 11.56 -13.22 6.11
N ARG A 155 10.22 -13.19 6.13
CA ARG A 155 9.44 -12.05 6.64
C ARG A 155 9.57 -11.90 8.16
N ALA A 156 9.52 -13.01 8.90
CA ALA A 156 9.65 -13.02 10.36
C ALA A 156 11.04 -12.56 10.81
N LEU A 157 12.08 -12.97 10.09
CA LEU A 157 13.47 -12.54 10.33
C LEU A 157 13.77 -11.12 9.81
N GLY A 158 12.80 -10.46 9.15
CA GLY A 158 13.01 -9.13 8.56
C GLY A 158 13.98 -9.12 7.37
N LEU A 159 14.30 -10.29 6.79
CA LEU A 159 15.26 -10.48 5.69
C LEU A 159 14.62 -10.37 4.29
N GLU A 160 13.35 -9.96 4.21
CA GLU A 160 12.64 -9.79 2.93
C GLU A 160 13.37 -8.83 1.98
N TRP A 161 14.06 -7.81 2.52
CA TRP A 161 14.86 -6.90 1.71
C TRP A 161 16.07 -7.58 1.06
N LEU A 162 16.67 -8.58 1.73
CA LEU A 162 17.84 -9.30 1.22
C LEU A 162 17.43 -10.23 0.07
N VAL A 163 16.30 -10.92 0.21
CA VAL A 163 15.73 -11.74 -0.85
C VAL A 163 15.41 -10.89 -2.09
N ARG A 164 14.82 -9.71 -1.90
CA ARG A 164 14.52 -8.78 -3.01
C ARG A 164 15.79 -8.19 -3.63
N LEU A 165 16.81 -7.89 -2.82
CA LEU A 165 18.11 -7.41 -3.33
C LEU A 165 18.79 -8.49 -4.18
N ALA A 166 18.75 -9.75 -3.76
CA ALA A 166 19.30 -10.86 -4.54
C ALA A 166 18.52 -11.08 -5.85
N ALA A 167 17.19 -10.92 -5.82
CA ALA A 167 16.35 -11.10 -7.01
C ALA A 167 16.44 -9.95 -8.02
N GLU A 168 16.57 -8.71 -7.55
CA GLU A 168 16.57 -7.50 -8.40
C GLU A 168 17.72 -6.53 -8.02
N PRO A 169 19.00 -6.96 -8.12
CA PRO A 169 20.14 -6.21 -7.61
C PRO A 169 20.30 -4.85 -8.28
N SER A 170 20.10 -4.76 -9.60
CA SER A 170 20.18 -3.50 -10.37
C SER A 170 19.15 -2.46 -9.93
N ARG A 171 17.97 -2.89 -9.46
CA ARG A 171 16.90 -2.01 -8.97
C ARG A 171 17.07 -1.64 -7.50
N MET A 172 17.59 -2.56 -6.69
CA MET A 172 17.63 -2.42 -5.23
C MET A 172 18.93 -1.82 -4.69
N TRP A 173 20.06 -1.93 -5.40
CA TRP A 173 21.38 -1.56 -4.85
C TRP A 173 21.46 -0.10 -4.38
N ARG A 174 20.92 0.86 -5.15
CA ARG A 174 20.92 2.28 -4.75
C ARG A 174 20.12 2.48 -3.47
N ARG A 175 18.93 1.87 -3.40
CA ARG A 175 18.06 1.97 -2.24
C ARG A 175 18.72 1.37 -1.00
N THR A 176 19.37 0.22 -1.14
CA THR A 176 19.95 -0.51 -0.01
C THR A 176 21.29 0.06 0.43
N LEU A 177 22.19 0.40 -0.49
CA LEU A 177 23.56 0.82 -0.17
C LEU A 177 23.73 2.34 -0.04
N VAL A 178 22.84 3.14 -0.62
CA VAL A 178 22.92 4.61 -0.55
C VAL A 178 21.81 5.16 0.35
N SER A 179 20.55 4.84 0.07
CA SER A 179 19.43 5.43 0.80
C SER A 179 19.32 4.91 2.23
N ALA A 180 19.55 3.61 2.48
CA ALA A 180 19.40 3.05 3.83
C ALA A 180 20.43 3.61 4.84
N PRO A 181 21.74 3.75 4.51
CA PRO A 181 22.69 4.40 5.43
C PRO A 181 22.37 5.86 5.72
N LEU A 182 21.94 6.62 4.70
CA LEU A 182 21.50 8.01 4.88
C LEU A 182 20.30 8.08 5.82
N PHE A 183 19.30 7.21 5.61
CA PHE A 183 18.14 7.13 6.48
C PHE A 183 18.52 6.80 7.94
N VAL A 184 19.42 5.84 8.16
CA VAL A 184 19.89 5.50 9.53
C VAL A 184 20.60 6.70 10.18
N ARG A 185 21.47 7.40 9.44
CA ARG A 185 22.12 8.63 9.94
C ARG A 185 21.09 9.67 10.35
N ASP A 186 20.10 9.92 9.52
CA ASP A 186 19.06 10.94 9.77
C ASP A 186 18.22 10.57 11.00
N VAL A 187 17.88 9.29 11.17
CA VAL A 187 17.16 8.77 12.36
C VAL A 187 18.00 8.93 13.64
N LEU A 188 19.29 8.64 13.59
CA LEU A 188 20.19 8.83 14.73
C LEU A 188 20.32 10.30 15.10
N TRP A 189 20.47 11.17 14.10
CA TRP A 189 20.51 12.62 14.30
C TRP A 189 19.24 13.11 14.99
N GLU A 190 18.06 12.75 14.47
CA GLU A 190 16.77 13.13 15.04
C GLU A 190 16.61 12.64 16.48
N ARG A 191 16.99 11.39 16.76
CA ARG A 191 16.97 10.82 18.12
C ARG A 191 17.87 11.59 19.11
N HIS A 192 19.00 12.13 18.63
CA HIS A 192 19.90 12.94 19.44
C HIS A 192 19.39 14.38 19.62
N ALA A 193 18.76 14.96 18.60
CA ALA A 193 18.17 16.30 18.66
C ALA A 193 16.93 16.39 19.57
N GLN A 194 16.20 15.28 19.75
CA GLN A 194 15.06 15.16 20.69
C GLN A 194 15.48 14.80 22.14
N ARG A 195 16.76 14.93 22.49
CA ARG A 195 17.23 14.87 23.89
C ARG A 195 17.27 16.26 24.49
#